data_AF-A0A7Y1UBF4-F1
#
_entry.id   AF-A0A7Y1UBF4-F1
#
_cell.length_a   1.000
_cell.length_b   1.000
_cell.length_c   1.000
_cell.angle_alpha   90.00
_cell.angle_beta   90.00
_cell.angle_gamma   90.00
#
_symmetry.space_group_name_H-M   'P 1'
#
loop_
_entity.id
_entity.type
_entity.pdbx_description
1 polymer ?
#
loop_
_entity_poly.entity_id
_entity_poly.type
_entity_poly.pdbx_seq_one_letter_code
_entity_poly.pdbx_strand_id
1 'polypeptide(L)'
;MISEIDKFFLNQTEPNKSCLLALRKIILEQDANVTETKKYGMPCFCYKKKMFCYLWTDKKTEEPYILFVEGKRLEHPKLEAGNRSRMKIFRVNPKKDLLVKTIKSLLNEALDLYRSGTIKA
;
A
#
# COMPACT_ATOMS: atom_id res chain seq x y z
N MET A 1 -10.25 18.45 -12.74
CA MET A 1 -9.78 18.86 -11.40
C MET A 1 -8.82 17.80 -10.88
N ILE A 2 -7.62 18.18 -10.45
CA ILE A 2 -6.65 17.26 -9.83
C ILE A 2 -7.18 16.90 -8.42
N SER A 3 -7.37 15.61 -8.13
CA SER A 3 -7.87 15.21 -6.82
C SER A 3 -6.83 15.49 -5.71
N GLU A 4 -7.26 15.61 -4.47
CA GLU A 4 -6.35 15.77 -3.34
C GLU A 4 -5.36 14.61 -3.16
N ILE A 5 -5.73 13.43 -3.63
CA ILE A 5 -4.87 12.24 -3.65
C ILE A 5 -3.81 12.39 -4.73
N ASP A 6 -4.18 12.86 -5.92
CA ASP A 6 -3.23 13.12 -7.00
C ASP A 6 -2.16 14.14 -6.56
N LYS A 7 -2.55 15.17 -5.79
CA LYS A 7 -1.59 16.12 -5.20
C LYS A 7 -0.52 15.45 -4.34
N PHE A 8 -0.88 14.42 -3.56
CA PHE A 8 0.11 13.67 -2.78
C PHE A 8 1.20 13.07 -3.66
N PHE A 9 0.82 12.43 -4.77
CA PHE A 9 1.76 11.79 -5.69
C PHE A 9 2.54 12.81 -6.53
N LEU A 10 1.86 13.85 -7.02
CA LEU A 10 2.47 14.85 -7.89
C LEU A 10 3.51 15.73 -7.19
N ASN A 11 3.38 15.90 -5.88
CA ASN A 11 4.30 16.67 -5.04
C ASN A 11 5.55 15.88 -4.61
N GLN A 12 5.64 14.58 -4.94
CA GLN A 12 6.86 13.80 -4.67
C GLN A 12 7.94 14.15 -5.69
N THR A 13 9.20 14.02 -5.28
CA THR A 13 10.35 14.09 -6.17
C THR A 13 10.63 12.74 -6.82
N GLU A 14 11.30 12.73 -7.98
CA GLU A 14 11.81 11.48 -8.54
C GLU A 14 12.99 10.96 -7.71
N PRO A 15 13.15 9.64 -7.54
CA PRO A 15 12.37 8.56 -8.16
C PRO A 15 11.10 8.14 -7.42
N ASN A 16 10.77 8.77 -6.29
CA ASN A 16 9.64 8.38 -5.46
C ASN A 16 8.29 8.58 -6.15
N LYS A 17 8.15 9.66 -6.92
CA LYS A 17 6.92 9.98 -7.65
C LYS A 17 6.51 8.88 -8.61
N SER A 18 7.38 8.48 -9.53
CA SER A 18 7.11 7.39 -10.48
C SER A 18 6.88 6.06 -9.76
N CYS A 19 7.68 5.74 -8.74
CA CYS A 19 7.50 4.55 -7.92
C CYS A 19 6.12 4.49 -7.24
N LEU A 20 5.71 5.55 -6.55
CA LEU A 20 4.42 5.61 -5.85
C LEU A 20 3.22 5.56 -6.80
N LEU A 21 3.33 6.20 -7.97
CA LEU A 21 2.31 6.12 -9.02
C LEU A 21 2.17 4.69 -9.56
N ALA A 22 3.28 3.99 -9.79
CA ALA A 22 3.26 2.59 -10.20
C ALA A 22 2.63 1.69 -9.12
N LEU A 23 2.98 1.90 -7.84
CA LEU A 23 2.38 1.16 -6.73
C LEU A 23 0.86 1.41 -6.63
N ARG A 24 0.41 2.66 -6.76
CA ARG A 24 -1.02 3.01 -6.78
C ARG A 24 -1.75 2.25 -7.86
N LYS A 25 -1.22 2.23 -9.09
CA LYS A 25 -1.80 1.50 -10.21
C LYS A 25 -1.89 0.00 -9.91
N ILE A 26 -0.80 -0.62 -9.45
CA ILE A 26 -0.78 -2.04 -9.10
C ILE A 26 -1.84 -2.38 -8.05
N ILE A 27 -2.01 -1.55 -7.01
CA ILE A 27 -2.99 -1.76 -5.94
C ILE A 27 -4.43 -1.74 -6.49
N LEU A 28 -4.78 -0.70 -7.25
CA LEU A 28 -6.13 -0.54 -7.81
C LEU A 28 -6.50 -1.66 -8.80
N GLU A 29 -5.51 -2.21 -9.50
CA GLU A 29 -5.72 -3.31 -10.46
C GLU A 29 -5.96 -4.68 -9.81
N GLN A 30 -5.80 -4.83 -8.48
CA GLN A 30 -5.94 -6.14 -7.84
C GLN A 30 -7.40 -6.61 -7.69
N ASP A 31 -8.35 -5.70 -7.58
CA ASP A 31 -9.77 -6.04 -7.42
C ASP A 31 -10.65 -4.83 -7.76
N ALA A 32 -11.77 -5.05 -8.46
CA ALA A 32 -12.71 -3.98 -8.82
C ALA A 32 -13.37 -3.30 -7.61
N ASN A 33 -13.38 -3.95 -6.44
CA ASN A 33 -13.92 -3.40 -5.20
C ASN A 33 -12.87 -2.59 -4.40
N VAL A 34 -11.63 -2.51 -4.89
CA VAL A 34 -10.61 -1.66 -4.29
C VAL A 34 -10.85 -0.23 -4.71
N THR A 35 -11.00 0.64 -3.72
CA THR A 35 -11.14 2.08 -3.91
C THR A 35 -10.03 2.80 -3.16
N GLU A 36 -9.67 3.98 -3.64
CA GLU A 36 -8.73 4.86 -2.96
C GLU A 36 -9.45 6.01 -2.28
N THR A 37 -8.89 6.45 -1.17
CA THR A 37 -9.32 7.61 -0.40
C THR A 37 -8.10 8.26 0.25
N LYS A 38 -8.30 9.41 0.90
CA LYS A 38 -7.27 10.09 1.67
C LYS A 38 -7.61 9.99 3.15
N LYS A 39 -6.69 9.48 3.96
CA LYS A 39 -6.82 9.47 5.42
C LYS A 39 -5.53 9.91 6.07
N TYR A 40 -5.63 10.86 7.00
CA TYR A 40 -4.49 11.44 7.71
C TYR A 40 -3.41 12.00 6.76
N GLY A 41 -3.81 12.52 5.60
CA GLY A 41 -2.90 13.03 4.57
C GLY A 41 -2.27 11.95 3.67
N MET A 42 -2.57 10.68 3.89
CA MET A 42 -1.97 9.54 3.19
C MET A 42 -2.94 8.90 2.19
N PRO A 43 -2.47 8.43 1.02
CA PRO A 43 -3.24 7.54 0.17
C PRO A 43 -3.60 6.26 0.93
N CYS A 44 -4.90 6.02 1.03
CA CYS A 44 -5.50 4.89 1.73
C CYS A 44 -6.32 4.08 0.73
N PHE A 45 -6.11 2.77 0.72
CA PHE A 45 -6.83 1.86 -0.16
C PHE A 45 -7.77 1.00 0.67
N CYS A 46 -9.01 0.96 0.22
CA CYS A 46 -10.11 0.30 0.88
C CYS A 46 -10.65 -0.82 0.01
N TYR A 47 -10.85 -2.00 0.57
CA TYR A 47 -11.65 -3.05 -0.03
C TYR A 47 -13.05 -2.99 0.58
N LYS A 48 -14.09 -2.79 -0.24
CA LYS A 48 -15.49 -2.63 0.20
C LYS A 48 -15.65 -1.66 1.40
N LYS A 49 -15.00 -0.49 1.32
CA LYS A 49 -14.97 0.58 2.35
C LYS A 49 -14.14 0.27 3.61
N LYS A 50 -13.48 -0.90 3.73
CA LYS A 50 -12.51 -1.17 4.80
C LYS A 50 -11.09 -0.98 4.34
N MET A 51 -10.32 -0.24 5.13
CA MET A 51 -8.92 0.04 4.89
C MET A 51 -8.13 -1.28 4.94
N PHE A 52 -7.37 -1.57 3.88
CA PHE A 52 -6.53 -2.77 3.83
C PHE A 52 -5.06 -2.44 3.61
N CYS A 53 -4.73 -1.39 2.85
CA CYS A 53 -3.37 -0.89 2.76
C CYS A 53 -3.27 0.62 2.56
N TYR A 54 -2.07 1.15 2.73
CA TYR A 54 -1.70 2.55 2.52
C TYR A 54 -0.40 2.65 1.73
N LEU A 55 -0.21 3.78 1.06
CA LEU A 55 1.09 4.18 0.54
C LEU A 55 1.63 5.36 1.34
N TRP A 56 2.92 5.31 1.64
CA TRP A 56 3.60 6.41 2.31
C TRP A 56 5.10 6.40 2.00
N THR A 57 5.78 7.48 2.37
CA THR A 57 7.23 7.62 2.25
C THR A 57 7.80 7.74 3.66
N ASP A 58 8.79 6.90 3.98
CA ASP A 58 9.45 6.98 5.28
C ASP A 58 10.17 8.33 5.43
N LYS A 59 10.01 9.00 6.58
CA LYS A 59 10.58 10.34 6.78
C LYS A 59 12.10 10.33 7.01
N LYS A 60 12.67 9.18 7.37
CA LYS A 60 14.10 9.03 7.69
C LYS A 60 14.86 8.49 6.50
N THR A 61 14.33 7.45 5.83
CA THR A 61 15.02 6.83 4.69
C THR A 61 14.56 7.39 3.35
N GLU A 62 13.48 8.17 3.32
CA GLU A 62 12.84 8.69 2.10
C GLU A 62 12.36 7.58 1.15
N GLU A 63 12.28 6.33 1.62
CA GLU A 63 11.84 5.21 0.81
C GLU A 63 10.32 5.03 0.86
N PRO A 64 9.66 4.80 -0.28
CA PRO A 64 8.25 4.46 -0.32
C PRO A 64 8.01 3.08 0.29
N TYR A 65 6.85 2.90 0.90
CA TYR A 65 6.42 1.60 1.41
C TYR A 65 4.91 1.40 1.25
N ILE A 66 4.52 0.12 1.18
CA ILE A 66 3.13 -0.30 1.32
C ILE A 66 2.93 -0.71 2.77
N LEU A 67 2.00 -0.06 3.48
CA LEU A 67 1.60 -0.49 4.81
C LEU A 67 0.35 -1.35 4.70
N PHE A 68 0.43 -2.59 5.19
CA PHE A 68 -0.69 -3.50 5.29
C PHE A 68 -1.34 -3.37 6.66
N VAL A 69 -2.65 -3.08 6.67
CA VAL A 69 -3.42 -2.94 7.92
C VAL A 69 -3.37 -4.23 8.71
N GLU A 70 -3.51 -5.36 8.03
CA GLU A 70 -3.46 -6.71 8.60
C GLU A 70 -2.13 -7.42 8.38
N GLY A 71 -1.03 -6.67 8.35
CA GLY A 71 0.30 -7.22 8.15
C GLY A 71 0.69 -8.31 9.15
N LYS A 72 0.14 -8.33 10.37
CA LYS A 72 0.37 -9.44 11.33
C LYS A 72 -0.06 -10.80 10.79
N ARG A 73 -1.08 -10.84 9.93
CA ARG A 73 -1.61 -12.06 9.29
C ARG A 73 -0.91 -12.41 7.97
N LEU A 74 0.06 -11.59 7.56
CA LEU A 74 0.87 -11.83 6.37
C LEU A 74 2.24 -12.35 6.80
N GLU A 75 2.65 -13.47 6.20
CA GLU A 75 3.94 -14.12 6.48
C GLU A 75 4.86 -13.98 5.28
N HIS A 76 5.76 -13.00 5.34
CA HIS A 76 6.75 -12.81 4.30
C HIS A 76 8.02 -12.16 4.87
N PRO A 77 9.23 -12.64 4.53
CA PRO A 77 10.49 -12.17 5.14
C PRO A 77 10.80 -10.70 4.87
N LYS A 78 10.24 -10.13 3.80
CA LYS A 78 10.38 -8.70 3.45
C LYS A 78 9.35 -7.78 4.13
N LEU A 79 8.46 -8.32 4.96
CA LEU A 79 7.52 -7.52 5.73
C LEU A 79 8.15 -7.14 7.07
N GLU A 80 8.25 -5.84 7.31
CA GLU A 80 8.80 -5.29 8.54
C GLU A 80 7.66 -5.02 9.52
N ALA A 81 7.74 -5.59 10.72
CA ALA A 81 6.86 -5.23 11.82
C ALA A 81 7.37 -3.94 12.47
N GLY A 82 6.50 -2.94 12.57
CA GLY A 82 6.79 -1.73 13.35
C GLY A 82 6.31 -1.85 14.79
N ASN A 83 6.18 -0.71 15.47
CA ASN A 83 5.67 -0.65 16.84
C ASN A 83 4.16 -0.94 16.96
N ARG A 84 3.44 -1.04 15.84
CA ARG A 84 2.01 -1.32 15.82
C ARG A 84 1.79 -2.82 15.65
N SER A 85 1.17 -3.44 16.65
CA SER A 85 0.96 -4.89 16.74
C SER A 85 0.26 -5.53 15.54
N ARG A 86 -0.58 -4.78 14.82
CA ARG A 86 -1.40 -5.28 13.70
C ARG A 86 -0.75 -5.11 12.33
N MET A 87 0.07 -4.08 12.16
CA MET A 87 0.52 -3.59 10.85
C MET A 87 1.93 -4.07 10.52
N LYS A 88 2.18 -4.33 9.24
CA LYS A 88 3.52 -4.51 8.70
C LYS A 88 3.69 -3.67 7.44
N ILE A 89 4.93 -3.26 7.16
CA ILE A 89 5.26 -2.52 5.96
C ILE A 89 6.07 -3.40 4.99
N PHE A 90 5.83 -3.23 3.71
CA PHE A 90 6.68 -3.72 2.63
C PHE A 90 7.41 -2.53 2.03
N ARG A 91 8.71 -2.40 2.32
CA ARG A 91 9.52 -1.30 1.84
C ARG A 91 9.93 -1.53 0.39
N VAL A 92 9.91 -0.45 -0.39
CA VAL A 92 10.22 -0.48 -1.81
C VAL A 92 11.38 0.47 -2.08
N ASN A 93 12.43 -0.06 -2.72
CA ASN A 93 13.52 0.78 -3.17
C ASN A 93 13.12 1.44 -4.50
N PRO A 94 13.03 2.78 -4.57
CA PRO A 94 12.52 3.49 -5.75
C PRO A 94 13.55 3.54 -6.89
N LYS A 95 14.82 3.17 -6.64
CA LYS A 95 15.91 3.13 -7.62
C LYS A 95 16.13 1.74 -8.23
N LYS A 96 15.29 0.76 -7.89
CA LYS A 96 15.38 -0.63 -8.37
C LYS A 96 14.06 -1.04 -9.01
N ASP A 97 14.13 -2.10 -9.81
CA ASP A 97 12.92 -2.70 -10.38
C ASP A 97 11.96 -3.15 -9.27
N LEU A 98 10.68 -2.83 -9.48
CA LEU A 98 9.62 -3.25 -8.59
C LEU A 98 9.49 -4.77 -8.64
N LEU A 99 9.43 -5.39 -7.46
CA LEU A 99 9.13 -6.82 -7.32
C LEU A 99 7.64 -7.05 -7.53
N VAL A 100 7.14 -6.79 -8.74
CA VAL A 100 5.72 -6.76 -9.07
C VAL A 100 5.02 -8.06 -8.67
N LYS A 101 5.65 -9.22 -8.91
CA LYS A 101 5.12 -10.53 -8.52
C LYS A 101 4.91 -10.62 -7.00
N THR A 102 5.91 -10.21 -6.22
CA THR A 102 5.84 -10.20 -4.75
C THR A 102 4.78 -9.22 -4.25
N ILE A 103 4.74 -8.01 -4.81
CA ILE A 103 3.75 -6.98 -4.44
C ILE A 103 2.33 -7.49 -4.70
N LYS A 104 2.08 -8.05 -5.89
CA LYS A 104 0.77 -8.63 -6.24
C LYS A 104 0.38 -9.80 -5.34
N SER A 105 1.32 -10.68 -4.97
CA SER A 105 1.08 -11.77 -4.02
C SER A 105 0.62 -11.21 -2.68
N LEU A 106 1.41 -10.30 -2.09
CA LEU A 106 1.11 -9.70 -0.78
C LEU A 106 -0.22 -8.95 -0.77
N LEU A 107 -0.57 -8.25 -1.86
CA LEU A 107 -1.85 -7.56 -1.99
C LEU A 107 -3.01 -8.56 -2.06
N ASN A 108 -2.88 -9.66 -2.81
CA ASN A 108 -3.92 -10.68 -2.86
C ASN A 108 -4.08 -11.40 -1.53
N GLU A 109 -2.99 -11.79 -0.87
CA GLU A 109 -3.03 -12.37 0.47
C GLU A 109 -3.73 -11.42 1.47
N ALA A 110 -3.43 -10.11 1.39
CA ALA A 110 -4.10 -9.11 2.22
C ALA A 110 -5.60 -9.00 1.90
N LEU A 111 -5.99 -9.02 0.62
CA LEU A 111 -7.39 -8.96 0.18
C LEU A 111 -8.16 -10.23 0.54
N ASP A 112 -7.50 -11.38 0.50
CA ASP A 112 -8.10 -12.68 0.80
C ASP A 112 -8.56 -12.77 2.25
N LEU A 113 -7.91 -12.04 3.17
CA LEU A 113 -8.40 -11.88 4.56
C LEU A 113 -9.81 -11.29 4.61
N TYR A 114 -10.17 -10.42 3.67
CA TYR A 114 -11.49 -9.80 3.58
C TYR A 114 -12.46 -10.65 2.73
N ARG A 115 -11.97 -11.23 1.62
CA ARG A 115 -12.78 -12.11 0.75
C ARG A 115 -13.24 -13.37 1.47
N SER A 116 -12.38 -13.96 2.30
CA SER A 116 -12.68 -15.14 3.14
C SER A 116 -13.56 -14.82 4.36
N GLY A 117 -13.79 -13.55 4.68
CA GLY A 117 -14.53 -13.15 5.88
C GLY A 117 -13.70 -13.20 7.18
N THR A 118 -12.41 -13.56 7.13
CA THR A 118 -11.50 -13.46 8.28
C THR A 118 -11.45 -12.05 8.86
N ILE A 119 -11.68 -11.04 8.02
CA ILE A 119 -12.01 -9.66 8.39
C ILE A 119 -13.34 -9.27 7.76
N LYS A 120 -14.23 -8.69 8.57
CA LYS A 120 -15.51 -8.17 8.10
C LYS A 120 -15.27 -6.91 7.27
N ALA A 121 -15.40 -7.08 5.95
CA ALA A 121 -15.47 -6.01 4.95
C ALA A 121 -16.77 -5.19 5.12
#